data_AF-A0A327YD16-F1
#
_entry.id   AF-A0A327YD16-F1
#
_cell.length_a   1.000
_cell.length_b   1.000
_cell.length_c   1.000
_cell.angle_alpha   90.00
_cell.angle_beta   90.00
_cell.angle_gamma   90.00
#
_symmetry.space_group_name_H-M   'P 1'
#
loop_
_entity.id
_entity.type
_entity.pdbx_description
1 polymer ?
#
loop_
_entity_poly.entity_id
_entity_poly.type
_entity_poly.pdbx_seq_one_letter_code
_entity_poly.pdbx_strand_id
1 'polypeptide(L)'
;MQSVDLAILPIGIFEYHPFTGERLITSEHPVLKEEATFVETLEIIKALNPKKTILIHIEEMNGLSFDELKEMEKQLNEEGLNIEMAYDTLVVDV
;
A
#
# COMPACT_ATOMS: atom_id res chain seq x y z
N MET A 1 -11.18 14.47 12.93
CA MET A 1 -12.00 13.54 12.13
C MET A 1 -12.27 12.31 12.99
N GLN A 2 -13.44 11.68 12.87
CA GLN A 2 -13.65 10.34 13.45
C GLN A 2 -12.81 9.35 12.65
N SER A 3 -12.09 8.47 13.34
CA SER A 3 -11.38 7.36 12.70
C SER A 3 -12.39 6.41 12.06
N VAL A 4 -12.03 5.85 10.90
CA VAL A 4 -12.84 4.84 10.21
C VAL A 4 -12.51 3.44 10.71
N ASP A 5 -13.47 2.53 10.70
CA ASP A 5 -13.25 1.15 11.13
C ASP A 5 -12.41 0.35 10.11
N LEU A 6 -12.69 0.53 8.82
CA LEU A 6 -11.97 -0.11 7.72
C LEU A 6 -11.67 0.91 6.62
N ALA A 7 -10.43 0.96 6.17
CA ALA A 7 -10.01 1.64 4.95
C ALA A 7 -9.59 0.60 3.90
N ILE A 8 -10.16 0.68 2.69
CA ILE A 8 -9.71 -0.13 1.55
C ILE A 8 -9.16 0.85 0.52
N LEU A 9 -7.87 0.78 0.23
CA LEU A 9 -7.16 1.73 -0.62
C LEU A 9 -6.30 0.98 -1.64
N PRO A 10 -6.08 1.52 -2.86
CA PRO A 10 -5.01 1.05 -3.71
C PRO A 10 -3.68 1.11 -2.96
N ILE A 11 -2.79 0.13 -3.17
CA ILE A 11 -1.44 0.12 -2.61
C ILE A 11 -0.64 1.37 -3.03
N GLY A 12 -0.96 1.92 -4.20
CA GLY A 12 -0.26 3.05 -4.79
C GLY A 12 0.91 2.63 -5.67
N ILE A 13 1.38 3.56 -6.48
CA ILE A 13 2.49 3.32 -7.40
C ILE A 13 3.82 3.21 -6.65
N PHE A 14 4.56 2.13 -6.90
CA PHE A 14 5.93 2.02 -6.42
C PHE A 14 6.86 2.88 -7.28
N GLU A 15 7.08 4.12 -6.87
CA GLU A 15 8.11 4.98 -7.47
C GLU A 15 9.52 4.40 -7.24
N TYR A 16 9.72 3.80 -6.06
CA TYR A 16 10.92 3.09 -5.65
C TYR A 16 10.56 1.67 -5.26
N HIS A 17 11.42 0.72 -5.58
CA HIS A 17 11.31 -0.65 -5.13
C HIS A 17 11.44 -0.69 -3.59
N PRO A 18 10.48 -1.27 -2.86
CA PRO A 18 10.38 -1.13 -1.40
C PRO A 18 11.59 -1.72 -0.65
N PHE A 19 12.24 -2.75 -1.21
CA PHE A 19 13.39 -3.41 -0.57
C PHE A 19 14.77 -2.93 -1.02
N THR A 20 14.93 -2.53 -2.28
CA THR A 20 16.23 -2.16 -2.85
C THR A 20 16.44 -0.64 -2.91
N GLY A 21 15.35 0.14 -2.85
CA GLY A 21 15.37 1.57 -3.06
C GLY A 21 15.66 1.99 -4.50
N GLU A 22 15.74 1.04 -5.44
CA GLU A 22 15.89 1.34 -6.86
C GLU A 22 14.67 2.09 -7.36
N ARG A 23 14.88 3.12 -8.17
CA ARG A 23 13.78 3.85 -8.78
C ARG A 23 13.19 3.06 -9.95
N LEU A 24 11.90 2.77 -9.90
CA LEU A 24 11.21 1.95 -10.90
C LEU A 24 10.63 2.78 -12.06
N ILE A 25 10.25 4.03 -11.78
CA ILE A 25 9.69 4.96 -12.79
C ILE A 25 10.34 6.33 -12.71
N THR A 26 10.40 7.03 -13.84
CA THR A 26 10.96 8.38 -13.89
C THR A 26 10.07 9.40 -13.19
N SER A 27 10.63 10.53 -12.77
CA SER A 27 9.93 11.60 -12.02
C SER A 27 8.87 12.28 -12.83
N GLU A 28 9.04 12.23 -14.14
CA GLU A 28 8.18 12.85 -15.12
C GLU A 28 7.16 11.84 -15.68
N HIS A 29 7.16 10.60 -15.18
CA HIS A 29 6.23 9.57 -15.66
C HIS A 29 4.79 10.04 -15.42
N PRO A 30 3.93 10.07 -16.45
CA PRO A 30 2.59 10.66 -16.35
C PRO A 30 1.71 10.06 -15.24
N VAL A 31 1.91 8.78 -14.91
CA VAL A 31 1.15 8.09 -13.86
C VAL A 31 1.25 8.77 -12.49
N LEU A 32 2.39 9.41 -12.18
CA LEU A 32 2.63 10.11 -10.92
C LEU A 32 1.75 11.37 -10.75
N LYS A 33 1.03 11.78 -11.79
CA LYS A 33 0.07 12.90 -11.73
C LYS A 33 -1.36 12.44 -11.52
N GLU A 34 -1.64 11.17 -11.80
CA GLU A 34 -2.99 10.60 -11.83
C GLU A 34 -3.22 9.66 -10.64
N GLU A 35 -2.16 8.97 -10.18
CA GLU A 35 -2.23 7.98 -9.11
C GLU A 35 -1.32 8.36 -7.94
N ALA A 36 -1.76 8.02 -6.73
CA ALA A 36 -0.96 8.16 -5.53
C ALA A 36 0.20 7.16 -5.56
N THR A 37 1.39 7.62 -5.15
CA THR A 37 2.51 6.73 -4.85
C THR A 37 2.24 5.88 -3.62
N PHE A 38 2.98 4.78 -3.46
CA PHE A 38 2.94 3.96 -2.24
C PHE A 38 3.17 4.81 -0.98
N VAL A 39 4.13 5.75 -1.02
CA VAL A 39 4.42 6.65 0.09
C VAL A 39 3.24 7.58 0.40
N GLU A 40 2.64 8.18 -0.62
CA GLU A 40 1.46 9.04 -0.44
C GLU A 40 0.26 8.26 0.11
N THR A 41 0.05 7.01 -0.33
CA THR A 41 -0.96 6.11 0.24
C THR A 41 -0.72 5.88 1.73
N LEU A 42 0.53 5.65 2.16
CA LEU A 42 0.86 5.50 3.59
C LEU A 42 0.56 6.78 4.39
N GLU A 43 0.82 7.96 3.82
CA GLU A 43 0.47 9.23 4.47
C GLU A 43 -1.04 9.43 4.59
N ILE A 44 -1.81 9.00 3.58
CA ILE A 44 -3.28 8.96 3.65
C ILE A 44 -3.74 8.04 4.79
N ILE A 45 -3.16 6.84 4.91
CA ILE A 45 -3.51 5.88 5.99
C ILE A 45 -3.22 6.50 7.36
N LYS A 46 -2.05 7.11 7.55
CA LYS A 46 -1.68 7.79 8.80
C LYS A 46 -2.65 8.91 9.14
N ALA A 47 -3.06 9.70 8.15
CA ALA A 47 -4.00 10.81 8.35
C ALA A 47 -5.42 10.33 8.69
N LEU A 48 -5.88 9.23 8.07
CA LEU A 48 -7.18 8.62 8.34
C LEU A 48 -7.22 7.88 9.69
N ASN A 49 -6.08 7.36 10.13
CA ASN A 49 -5.92 6.55 11.35
C ASN A 49 -7.02 5.46 11.48
N PRO A 50 -7.18 4.58 10.47
CA PRO A 50 -8.22 3.55 10.48
C PRO A 50 -7.91 2.46 11.51
N LYS A 51 -8.93 1.74 11.97
CA LYS A 51 -8.69 0.55 12.82
C LYS A 51 -8.04 -0.60 12.04
N LYS A 52 -8.36 -0.74 10.75
CA LYS A 52 -7.74 -1.70 9.82
C LYS A 52 -7.64 -1.09 8.43
N THR A 53 -6.55 -1.39 7.72
CA THR A 53 -6.36 -1.03 6.32
C THR A 53 -6.20 -2.29 5.47
N ILE A 54 -6.83 -2.32 4.30
CA ILE A 54 -6.60 -3.33 3.28
C ILE A 54 -6.09 -2.65 2.02
N LEU A 55 -4.89 -3.04 1.58
CA LEU A 55 -4.28 -2.51 0.36
C LEU A 55 -4.60 -3.42 -0.83
N ILE A 56 -5.23 -2.85 -1.85
CA ILE A 56 -5.66 -3.53 -3.08
C ILE A 56 -4.88 -3.03 -4.29
N HIS A 57 -5.24 -3.47 -5.50
CA HIS A 57 -4.68 -2.96 -6.76
C HIS A 57 -3.16 -3.19 -6.85
N ILE A 58 -2.73 -4.39 -6.46
CA ILE A 58 -1.34 -4.83 -6.51
C ILE A 58 -1.05 -5.32 -7.93
N GLU A 59 -0.31 -4.52 -8.70
CA GLU A 59 0.01 -4.83 -10.09
C GLU A 59 1.21 -5.79 -10.19
N GLU A 60 1.12 -6.74 -11.13
CA GLU A 60 2.21 -7.71 -11.41
C GLU A 60 3.53 -7.01 -11.76
N MET A 61 3.45 -5.86 -12.45
CA MET A 61 4.61 -5.06 -12.84
C MET A 61 5.44 -4.54 -11.66
N ASN A 62 4.90 -4.57 -10.44
CA ASN A 62 5.66 -4.22 -9.23
C ASN A 62 6.78 -5.22 -8.94
N GLY A 63 6.71 -6.43 -9.51
CA GLY A 63 7.75 -7.46 -9.38
C GLY A 63 7.86 -8.06 -7.97
N LEU A 64 6.89 -7.78 -7.10
CA LEU A 64 6.86 -8.27 -5.72
C LEU A 64 6.17 -9.64 -5.66
N SER A 65 6.85 -10.63 -5.11
CA SER A 65 6.27 -11.92 -4.77
C SER A 65 5.30 -11.81 -3.59
N PHE A 66 4.46 -12.84 -3.41
CA PHE A 66 3.57 -12.92 -2.26
C PHE A 66 4.31 -12.86 -0.92
N ASP A 67 5.45 -13.54 -0.80
CA ASP A 67 6.25 -13.55 0.42
C ASP A 67 6.85 -12.17 0.72
N GLU A 68 7.28 -11.44 -0.32
CA GLU A 68 7.76 -10.06 -0.20
C GLU A 68 6.64 -9.11 0.24
N LEU A 69 5.43 -9.25 -0.31
CA LEU A 69 4.27 -8.48 0.13
C LEU A 69 3.93 -8.76 1.60
N LYS A 70 4.09 -10.02 2.06
CA LYS A 70 3.88 -10.39 3.46
C LYS A 70 4.98 -9.88 4.40
N GLU A 71 6.23 -9.82 3.95
CA GLU A 71 7.28 -9.17 4.74
C GLU A 71 7.04 -7.65 4.84
N MET A 72 6.61 -7.00 3.77
CA MET A 72 6.23 -5.59 3.79
C MET A 72 5.02 -5.32 4.71
N GLU A 73 3.99 -6.17 4.66
CA GLU A 73 2.85 -6.13 5.58
C GLU A 73 3.32 -6.16 7.05
N LYS A 74 4.23 -7.08 7.37
CA LYS A 74 4.81 -7.20 8.71
C LYS A 74 5.57 -5.93 9.13
N GLN A 75 6.42 -5.38 8.26
CA GLN A 75 7.18 -4.15 8.55
C GLN A 75 6.24 -2.97 8.83
N LEU A 76 5.22 -2.76 8.01
CA LEU A 76 4.24 -1.69 8.20
C LEU A 76 3.40 -1.87 9.48
N ASN A 77 3.13 -3.12 9.87
CA ASN A 77 2.46 -3.44 11.12
C ASN A 77 3.34 -3.19 12.35
N GLU A 78 4.64 -3.46 12.27
CA GLU A 78 5.62 -3.08 13.29
C GLU A 78 5.73 -1.56 13.45
N GLU A 79 5.47 -0.79 12.38
CA GLU A 79 5.33 0.67 12.39
C GLU A 79 3.97 1.17 12.91
N GLY A 80 3.02 0.26 13.18
CA GLY A 80 1.73 0.55 13.79
C GLY A 80 0.58 0.88 12.84
N LEU A 81 0.70 0.59 11.54
CA LEU A 81 -0.32 0.99 10.54
C LEU A 81 -1.50 0.01 10.37
N ASN A 82 -1.46 -1.18 11.00
CA ASN A 82 -2.47 -2.25 10.89
C ASN A 82 -2.98 -2.48 9.45
N ILE A 83 -2.08 -2.91 8.58
CA ILE A 83 -2.29 -3.13 7.14
C ILE A 83 -2.35 -4.63 6.84
N GLU A 84 -3.21 -5.00 5.89
CA GLU A 84 -3.25 -6.31 5.23
C GLU A 84 -3.20 -6.12 3.70
N MET A 85 -2.36 -6.90 3.01
CA MET A 85 -2.31 -6.95 1.55
C MET A 85 -3.44 -7.83 1.04
N ALA A 86 -4.29 -7.28 0.18
CA ALA A 86 -5.39 -8.03 -0.42
C ALA A 86 -4.90 -9.09 -1.39
N TYR A 87 -5.73 -10.11 -1.55
CA TYR A 87 -5.58 -11.14 -2.56
C TYR A 87 -6.96 -11.54 -3.05
N ASP A 88 -7.02 -12.11 -4.25
CA ASP A 88 -8.28 -12.59 -4.82
C ASP A 88 -8.97 -13.54 -3.86
N THR A 89 -10.28 -13.37 -3.68
CA THR A 89 -11.15 -14.13 -2.75
C THR A 89 -11.00 -13.80 -1.26
N LEU A 90 -10.22 -12.78 -0.88
CA LEU A 90 -10.22 -12.26 0.48
C LEU A 90 -11.64 -11.83 0.90
N VAL A 91 -12.12 -12.37 2.02
CA VAL A 91 -13.38 -11.99 2.67
C VAL A 91 -13.07 -11.24 3.95
N VAL A 92 -13.76 -10.13 4.17
CA VAL A 92 -13.53 -9.22 5.30
C VAL A 92 -14.86 -8.98 6.00
N ASP A 93 -14.87 -9.21 7.31
CA ASP A 93 -16.00 -8.86 8.16
C ASP A 93 -15.77 -7.47 8.79
N VAL A 94 -16.83 -6.67 8.87
CA VAL A 94 -16.84 -5.30 9.41
C VAL A 94 -17.91 -5.11 10.47
#